data_AF-A0A6P1P148-F1
#
_entry.id   AF-A0A6P1P148-F1
#
_cell.length_a   1.000
_cell.length_b   1.000
_cell.length_c   1.000
_cell.angle_alpha   90.00
_cell.angle_beta   90.00
_cell.angle_gamma   90.00
#
_symmetry.space_group_name_H-M   'P 1'
#
loop_
_entity.id
_entity.type
_entity.pdbx_description
1 polymer ?
#
loop_
_entity_poly.entity_id
_entity_poly.type
_entity_poly.pdbx_seq_one_letter_code
_entity_poly.pdbx_strand_id
1 'polypeptide(L)'
;MDFNFDVHQHFVLADRSFLNIVRRDIGKIAEATGFSETETGRVNLIITEMATNLVKHAGDKGGELLIKPICEENGQACGLEVICLDNGPGMSDPIRMMEDGVSTYGSMGQGLGAIKRQSDFFDMYSKRGLGTVLLSRIYRKGKAPKSAARSKQKFQVGAVKVPKPGEKVSGDGWNLRLSHEGAYLMILDGLGHGEYAHEAATQAIKVFLQQPKESPSTMLREVHASIKKTRGAVGAIAHWNAESGQLLFCGVGNISGRLFQPGVTKNLLSYNGTLGMAVPTTIHDHQHNWTAQTMLVLHSDGLKSRWDFTKYPELTRHDPTLIAAVLYKDNTRTLDDSLVIVVRATV
;
A
#
# COMPACT_ATOMS: atom_id res chain seq x y z
N MET A 1 1.20 3.83 15.76
CA MET A 1 0.64 3.61 14.42
C MET A 1 1.86 3.39 13.59
N ASP A 2 1.96 2.22 12.99
CA ASP A 2 3.26 1.70 12.61
C ASP A 2 3.31 1.74 11.10
N PHE A 3 3.69 2.90 10.59
CA PHE A 3 3.89 3.08 9.17
C PHE A 3 5.18 2.36 8.81
N ASN A 4 5.06 1.16 8.25
CA ASN A 4 6.18 0.52 7.57
C ASN A 4 6.15 0.97 6.10
N PHE A 5 7.20 1.71 5.71
CA PHE A 5 7.37 2.31 4.38
C PHE A 5 8.12 1.39 3.41
N ASP A 6 8.46 0.18 3.83
CA ASP A 6 9.24 -0.78 3.05
C ASP A 6 8.46 -1.33 1.85
N VAL A 7 9.21 -2.00 0.99
CA VAL A 7 8.68 -2.77 -0.13
C VAL A 7 7.99 -4.03 0.35
N HIS A 8 6.98 -4.47 -0.39
CA HIS A 8 6.44 -5.81 -0.26
C HIS A 8 7.35 -6.77 -1.04
N GLN A 9 7.63 -7.91 -0.42
CA GLN A 9 8.18 -9.05 -1.12
C GLN A 9 7.05 -9.72 -1.91
N HIS A 10 7.29 -9.95 -3.19
CA HIS A 10 6.31 -10.45 -4.14
C HIS A 10 6.58 -11.93 -4.45
N PHE A 11 5.55 -12.76 -4.31
CA PHE A 11 5.60 -14.19 -4.59
C PHE A 11 4.52 -14.57 -5.60
N VAL A 12 4.94 -15.01 -6.79
CA VAL A 12 4.04 -15.54 -7.83
C VAL A 12 3.77 -17.01 -7.56
N LEU A 13 2.51 -17.42 -7.60
CA LEU A 13 2.11 -18.82 -7.56
C LEU A 13 1.63 -19.26 -8.95
N ALA A 14 2.54 -19.82 -9.75
CA ALA A 14 2.20 -20.37 -11.06
C ALA A 14 1.42 -21.69 -10.96
N ASP A 15 1.83 -22.58 -10.04
CA ASP A 15 1.17 -23.85 -9.78
C ASP A 15 1.45 -24.38 -8.36
N ARG A 16 0.87 -25.53 -8.00
CA ARG A 16 0.97 -26.12 -6.66
C ARG A 16 2.39 -26.45 -6.21
N SER A 17 3.33 -26.69 -7.12
CA SER A 17 4.72 -27.03 -6.79
C SER A 17 5.45 -25.90 -6.07
N PHE A 18 5.06 -24.64 -6.33
CA PHE A 18 5.65 -23.46 -5.72
C PHE A 18 5.18 -23.22 -4.28
N LEU A 19 4.09 -23.84 -3.85
CA LEU A 19 3.50 -23.62 -2.52
C LEU A 19 4.52 -23.87 -1.40
N ASN A 20 5.27 -24.97 -1.48
CA ASN A 20 6.26 -25.32 -0.47
C ASN A 20 7.41 -24.30 -0.39
N ILE A 21 7.82 -23.74 -1.53
CA ILE A 21 8.87 -22.71 -1.62
C ILE A 21 8.37 -21.42 -1.00
N VAL A 22 7.21 -20.94 -1.45
CA VAL A 22 6.57 -19.71 -0.95
C VAL A 22 6.34 -19.79 0.56
N ARG A 23 5.78 -20.91 1.05
CA ARG A 23 5.57 -21.12 2.48
C ARG A 23 6.88 -21.08 3.27
N ARG A 24 7.93 -21.75 2.79
CA ARG A 24 9.24 -21.76 3.46
C ARG A 24 9.84 -20.36 3.52
N ASP A 25 9.80 -19.62 2.42
CA ASP A 25 10.44 -18.32 2.32
C ASP A 25 9.68 -17.27 3.14
N ILE A 26 8.34 -17.33 3.17
CA ILE A 26 7.52 -16.51 4.08
C ILE A 26 7.73 -16.90 5.55
N GLY A 27 7.89 -18.19 5.84
CA GLY A 27 8.26 -18.68 7.18
C GLY A 27 9.55 -18.04 7.70
N LYS A 28 10.58 -17.94 6.83
CA LYS A 28 11.84 -17.25 7.17
C LYS A 28 11.64 -15.77 7.44
N ILE A 29 10.75 -15.09 6.71
CA ILE A 29 10.41 -13.68 6.98
C ILE A 29 9.75 -13.55 8.35
N ALA A 30 8.83 -14.45 8.70
CA ALA A 30 8.18 -14.44 10.02
C ALA A 30 9.19 -14.69 11.15
N GLU A 31 10.08 -15.66 11.00
CA GLU A 31 11.17 -15.94 11.94
C GLU A 31 12.11 -14.74 12.11
N ALA A 32 12.52 -14.09 11.00
CA ALA A 32 13.34 -12.88 11.04
C ALA A 32 12.61 -11.68 11.69
N THR A 33 11.28 -11.67 11.66
CA THR A 33 10.43 -10.71 12.37
C THR A 33 10.28 -11.05 13.86
N GLY A 34 10.87 -12.16 14.33
CA GLY A 34 10.85 -12.57 15.74
C GLY A 34 9.58 -13.31 16.17
N PHE A 35 8.86 -13.92 15.23
CA PHE A 35 7.75 -14.82 15.52
C PHE A 35 8.28 -16.11 16.16
N SER A 36 7.59 -16.61 17.18
CA SER A 36 7.84 -17.93 17.75
C SER A 36 7.43 -19.05 16.78
N GLU A 37 7.90 -20.27 17.01
CA GLU A 37 7.54 -21.44 16.19
C GLU A 37 6.03 -21.63 16.04
N THR A 38 5.27 -21.44 17.13
CA THR A 38 3.80 -21.51 17.10
C THR A 38 3.19 -20.41 16.22
N GLU A 39 3.72 -19.19 16.28
CA GLU A 39 3.23 -18.06 15.48
C GLU A 39 3.63 -18.21 14.00
N THR A 40 4.83 -18.72 13.71
CA THR A 40 5.24 -19.10 12.35
C THR A 40 4.35 -20.23 11.80
N GLY A 41 3.94 -21.18 12.64
CA GLY A 41 2.93 -22.19 12.29
C GLY A 41 1.59 -21.57 11.89
N ARG A 42 1.12 -20.55 12.63
CA ARG A 42 -0.10 -19.77 12.30
C ARG A 42 0.03 -19.03 10.97
N VAL A 43 1.18 -18.39 10.71
CA VAL A 43 1.48 -17.77 9.39
C VAL A 43 1.40 -18.82 8.28
N ASN A 44 2.06 -19.97 8.46
CA ASN A 44 2.10 -21.05 7.47
C ASN A 44 0.72 -21.61 7.14
N LEU A 45 -0.20 -21.70 8.10
CA LEU A 45 -1.59 -22.10 7.85
C LEU A 45 -2.29 -21.09 6.94
N ILE A 46 -2.18 -19.78 7.23
CA ILE A 46 -2.76 -18.73 6.40
C ILE A 46 -2.21 -18.77 4.97
N ILE A 47 -0.89 -18.86 4.82
CA ILE A 47 -0.24 -18.93 3.50
C ILE A 47 -0.69 -20.17 2.74
N THR A 48 -0.81 -21.32 3.42
CA THR A 48 -1.25 -22.57 2.77
C THR A 48 -2.67 -22.44 2.24
N GLU A 49 -3.59 -21.87 3.01
CA GLU A 49 -4.98 -21.65 2.57
C GLU A 49 -5.07 -20.61 1.45
N MET A 50 -4.36 -19.47 1.55
CA MET A 50 -4.32 -18.46 0.50
C MET A 50 -3.75 -19.02 -0.81
N ALA A 51 -2.59 -19.68 -0.75
CA ALA A 51 -1.94 -20.29 -1.91
C ALA A 51 -2.81 -21.39 -2.53
N THR A 52 -3.46 -22.22 -1.71
CA THR A 52 -4.37 -23.26 -2.20
C THR A 52 -5.58 -22.65 -2.90
N ASN A 53 -6.15 -21.57 -2.36
CA ASN A 53 -7.26 -20.87 -2.99
C ASN A 53 -6.83 -20.21 -4.31
N LEU A 54 -5.66 -19.58 -4.36
CA LEU A 54 -5.09 -19.04 -5.60
C LEU A 54 -5.00 -20.11 -6.68
N VAL A 55 -4.35 -21.25 -6.39
CA VAL A 55 -4.19 -22.30 -7.41
C VAL A 55 -5.52 -22.95 -7.80
N LYS A 56 -6.51 -23.02 -6.91
CA LYS A 56 -7.83 -23.57 -7.21
C LYS A 56 -8.72 -22.64 -8.03
N HIS A 57 -8.66 -21.34 -7.78
CA HIS A 57 -9.66 -20.38 -8.27
C HIS A 57 -9.12 -19.42 -9.32
N ALA A 58 -7.84 -19.07 -9.28
CA ALA A 58 -7.24 -18.20 -10.29
C ALA A 58 -7.07 -18.89 -11.64
N GLY A 59 -6.83 -20.22 -11.64
CA GLY A 59 -6.54 -20.98 -12.85
C GLY A 59 -5.40 -20.32 -13.64
N ASP A 60 -5.58 -20.21 -14.96
CA ASP A 60 -4.59 -19.61 -15.86
C ASP A 60 -4.39 -18.10 -15.67
N LYS A 61 -5.29 -17.42 -14.94
CA LYS A 61 -5.15 -15.98 -14.64
C LYS A 61 -4.15 -15.72 -13.51
N GLY A 62 -3.83 -16.75 -12.74
CA GLY A 62 -2.85 -16.71 -11.67
C GLY A 62 -3.13 -15.67 -10.58
N GLY A 63 -2.14 -15.49 -9.73
CA GLY A 63 -2.19 -14.51 -8.66
C GLY A 63 -0.88 -14.47 -7.91
N GLU A 64 -0.84 -13.62 -6.91
CA GLU A 64 0.38 -13.31 -6.19
C GLU A 64 0.11 -13.08 -4.70
N LEU A 65 1.15 -13.30 -3.90
CA LEU A 65 1.17 -12.91 -2.49
C LEU A 65 2.17 -11.77 -2.33
N LEU A 66 1.75 -10.72 -1.63
CA LEU A 66 2.61 -9.61 -1.21
C LEU A 66 2.79 -9.68 0.30
N ILE A 67 4.04 -9.67 0.76
CA ILE A 67 4.40 -9.89 2.15
C ILE A 67 5.28 -8.75 2.64
N LYS A 68 4.95 -8.18 3.79
CA LYS A 68 5.75 -7.11 4.37
C LYS A 68 5.73 -7.16 5.90
N PRO A 69 6.88 -7.06 6.58
CA PRO A 69 6.90 -6.80 8.01
C PRO A 69 6.18 -5.47 8.32
N ILE A 70 5.44 -5.43 9.40
CA ILE A 70 4.71 -4.25 9.87
C ILE A 70 4.85 -4.15 11.38
N CYS A 71 4.37 -3.05 11.98
CA CYS A 71 4.51 -2.81 13.41
C CYS A 71 5.97 -2.61 13.80
N GLU A 72 6.37 -1.46 14.33
CA GLU A 72 7.72 -1.29 14.87
C GLU A 72 7.66 -1.06 16.37
N GLU A 73 8.33 -1.93 17.12
CA GLU A 73 8.55 -1.77 18.55
C GLU A 73 10.06 -1.74 18.80
N ASN A 74 10.55 -0.63 19.37
CA ASN A 74 11.99 -0.40 19.57
C ASN A 74 12.83 -0.56 18.28
N GLY A 75 12.26 -0.17 17.14
CA GLY A 75 12.92 -0.28 15.82
C GLY A 75 12.96 -1.70 15.24
N GLN A 76 12.20 -2.65 15.81
CA GLN A 76 12.07 -4.00 15.29
C GLN A 76 10.64 -4.30 14.85
N ALA A 77 10.51 -4.98 13.72
CA ALA A 77 9.21 -5.39 13.23
C ALA A 77 8.49 -6.34 14.22
N CYS A 78 7.19 -6.15 14.46
CA CYS A 78 6.38 -6.92 15.41
C CYS A 78 5.14 -7.59 14.80
N GLY A 79 4.95 -7.48 13.49
CA GLY A 79 3.88 -8.12 12.76
C GLY A 79 4.22 -8.36 11.30
N LEU A 80 3.34 -9.09 10.63
CA LEU A 80 3.44 -9.45 9.22
C LEU A 80 2.12 -9.10 8.52
N GLU A 81 2.23 -8.34 7.44
CA GLU A 81 1.15 -8.07 6.50
C GLU A 81 1.25 -9.05 5.34
N VAL A 82 0.13 -9.71 5.02
CA VAL A 82 -0.01 -10.69 3.96
C VAL A 82 -1.19 -10.26 3.10
N ILE A 83 -0.91 -9.95 1.84
CA ILE A 83 -1.92 -9.59 0.85
C ILE A 83 -1.96 -10.71 -0.19
N CYS A 84 -3.15 -11.24 -0.47
CA CYS A 84 -3.36 -12.22 -1.52
C CYS A 84 -4.16 -11.60 -2.65
N LEU A 85 -3.59 -11.62 -3.86
CA LEU A 85 -4.14 -11.03 -5.07
C LEU A 85 -4.55 -12.15 -6.03
N ASP A 86 -5.85 -12.46 -6.05
CA ASP A 86 -6.45 -13.51 -6.88
C ASP A 86 -7.11 -12.89 -8.13
N ASN A 87 -6.63 -13.25 -9.31
CA ASN A 87 -7.21 -12.80 -10.59
C ASN A 87 -8.34 -13.71 -11.11
N GLY A 88 -8.81 -14.66 -10.28
CA GLY A 88 -9.89 -15.58 -10.58
C GLY A 88 -11.25 -14.90 -10.81
N PRO A 89 -12.35 -15.68 -10.81
CA PRO A 89 -13.67 -15.17 -11.19
C PRO A 89 -14.26 -14.19 -10.16
N GLY A 90 -13.76 -14.19 -8.92
CA GLY A 90 -14.35 -13.42 -7.81
C GLY A 90 -15.69 -14.00 -7.31
N MET A 91 -16.21 -13.41 -6.23
CA MET A 91 -17.41 -13.87 -5.54
C MET A 91 -18.59 -12.90 -5.74
N SER A 92 -19.82 -13.43 -5.74
CA SER A 92 -21.05 -12.62 -5.75
C SER A 92 -21.53 -12.25 -4.34
N ASP A 93 -21.30 -13.13 -3.38
CA ASP A 93 -21.68 -12.94 -1.98
C ASP A 93 -20.51 -13.36 -1.09
N PRO A 94 -19.52 -12.48 -0.89
CA PRO A 94 -18.34 -12.80 -0.10
C PRO A 94 -18.68 -13.04 1.37
N ILE A 95 -19.72 -12.39 1.91
CA ILE A 95 -20.13 -12.53 3.33
C ILE A 95 -20.56 -13.96 3.58
N ARG A 96 -21.42 -14.52 2.71
CA ARG A 96 -21.85 -15.91 2.80
C ARG A 96 -20.69 -16.91 2.63
N MET A 97 -19.69 -16.59 1.82
CA MET A 97 -18.50 -17.45 1.63
C MET A 97 -17.53 -17.43 2.83
N MET A 98 -17.71 -16.48 3.76
CA MET A 98 -16.98 -16.45 5.04
C MET A 98 -17.66 -17.29 6.13
N GLU A 99 -18.90 -17.75 5.92
CA GLU A 99 -19.59 -18.64 6.84
C GLU A 99 -19.05 -20.07 6.69
N ASP A 100 -18.69 -20.68 7.82
CA ASP A 100 -18.13 -22.03 7.86
C ASP A 100 -19.10 -23.03 7.20
N GLY A 101 -18.60 -23.77 6.19
CA GLY A 101 -19.36 -24.82 5.50
C GLY A 101 -19.93 -24.44 4.14
N VAL A 102 -19.74 -23.19 3.67
CA VAL A 102 -20.14 -22.77 2.32
C VAL A 102 -18.93 -22.84 1.38
N SER A 103 -19.01 -23.66 0.32
CA SER A 103 -18.00 -23.71 -0.73
C SER A 103 -18.61 -23.66 -2.14
N THR A 104 -17.89 -23.03 -3.06
CA THR A 104 -18.24 -22.96 -4.49
C THR A 104 -17.64 -24.10 -5.31
N TYR A 105 -16.66 -24.83 -4.78
CA TYR A 105 -15.98 -25.92 -5.48
C TYR A 105 -15.36 -26.93 -4.48
N GLY A 106 -16.08 -28.02 -4.19
CA GLY A 106 -15.53 -29.29 -3.66
C GLY A 106 -14.62 -29.25 -2.41
N SER A 107 -14.58 -28.16 -1.64
CA SER A 107 -13.84 -28.04 -0.38
C SER A 107 -14.84 -27.93 0.79
N MET A 108 -14.39 -28.16 2.02
CA MET A 108 -15.28 -28.07 3.20
C MET A 108 -15.78 -26.65 3.51
N GLY A 109 -15.48 -25.63 2.68
CA GLY A 109 -15.94 -24.26 2.91
C GLY A 109 -15.33 -23.62 4.15
N GLN A 110 -14.12 -24.04 4.53
CA GLN A 110 -13.43 -23.64 5.77
C GLN A 110 -12.24 -22.70 5.54
N GLY A 111 -11.74 -22.58 4.31
CA GLY A 111 -10.44 -21.93 4.05
C GLY A 111 -10.43 -20.44 4.39
N LEU A 112 -11.44 -19.68 3.94
CA LEU A 112 -11.54 -18.24 4.25
C LEU A 112 -11.85 -17.98 5.73
N GLY A 113 -12.73 -18.79 6.33
CA GLY A 113 -13.03 -18.75 7.76
C GLY A 113 -11.79 -19.05 8.62
N ALA A 114 -10.98 -20.03 8.21
CA ALA A 114 -9.71 -20.36 8.86
C ALA A 114 -8.71 -19.21 8.78
N ILE A 115 -8.53 -18.58 7.61
CA ILE A 115 -7.65 -17.41 7.47
C ILE A 115 -8.09 -16.32 8.45
N LYS A 116 -9.39 -15.96 8.49
CA LYS A 116 -9.91 -14.94 9.39
C LYS A 116 -9.67 -15.30 10.86
N ARG A 117 -9.94 -16.54 11.28
CA ARG A 117 -9.69 -16.99 12.68
C ARG A 117 -8.21 -16.95 13.04
N GLN A 118 -7.34 -17.26 12.10
CA GLN A 118 -5.89 -17.22 12.28
C GLN A 118 -5.32 -15.82 12.08
N SER A 119 -6.09 -14.78 11.76
CA SER A 119 -5.57 -13.42 11.58
C SER A 119 -5.88 -12.55 12.80
N ASP A 120 -5.00 -11.61 13.15
CA ASP A 120 -5.33 -10.59 14.15
C ASP A 120 -6.14 -9.44 13.53
N PHE A 121 -5.95 -9.23 12.22
CA PHE A 121 -6.80 -8.38 11.40
C PHE A 121 -7.02 -9.05 10.04
N PHE A 122 -8.26 -9.02 9.56
CA PHE A 122 -8.65 -9.59 8.28
C PHE A 122 -9.58 -8.63 7.54
N ASP A 123 -9.30 -8.40 6.27
CA ASP A 123 -10.19 -7.70 5.35
C ASP A 123 -10.17 -8.38 3.98
N MET A 124 -11.27 -8.28 3.23
CA MET A 124 -11.44 -8.93 1.93
C MET A 124 -12.33 -8.12 1.02
N TYR A 125 -11.89 -7.95 -0.22
CA TYR A 125 -12.71 -7.41 -1.30
C TYR A 125 -12.78 -8.43 -2.43
N SER A 126 -13.98 -8.78 -2.87
CA SER A 126 -14.18 -9.69 -3.99
C SER A 126 -15.34 -9.24 -4.84
N LYS A 127 -15.17 -9.29 -6.16
CA LYS A 127 -16.18 -8.90 -7.12
C LYS A 127 -16.13 -9.81 -8.34
N ARG A 128 -17.30 -10.31 -8.75
CA ARG A 128 -17.43 -11.09 -9.99
C ARG A 128 -16.77 -10.37 -11.18
N GLY A 129 -15.90 -11.09 -11.88
CA GLY A 129 -15.13 -10.60 -13.03
C GLY A 129 -13.83 -9.88 -12.68
N LEU A 130 -13.63 -9.48 -11.41
CA LEU A 130 -12.43 -8.76 -10.95
C LEU A 130 -11.53 -9.59 -10.01
N GLY A 131 -12.00 -10.75 -9.55
CA GLY A 131 -11.24 -11.60 -8.64
C GLY A 131 -11.41 -11.22 -7.16
N THR A 132 -10.42 -11.57 -6.35
CA THR A 132 -10.45 -11.42 -4.89
C THR A 132 -9.14 -10.85 -4.38
N VAL A 133 -9.22 -9.93 -3.42
CA VAL A 133 -8.08 -9.41 -2.67
C VAL A 133 -8.33 -9.68 -1.19
N LEU A 134 -7.38 -10.36 -0.54
CA LEU A 134 -7.39 -10.60 0.91
C LEU A 134 -6.25 -9.82 1.56
N LEU A 135 -6.52 -9.25 2.74
CA LEU A 135 -5.53 -8.64 3.61
C LEU A 135 -5.59 -9.34 4.96
N SER A 136 -4.48 -9.93 5.38
CA SER A 136 -4.29 -10.52 6.69
C SER A 136 -3.12 -9.82 7.38
N ARG A 137 -3.31 -9.42 8.64
CA ARG A 137 -2.21 -8.98 9.50
C ARG A 137 -2.14 -9.87 10.74
N ILE A 138 -0.93 -10.28 11.05
CA ILE A 138 -0.61 -11.15 12.18
C ILE A 138 0.46 -10.44 12.99
N TYR A 139 0.37 -10.45 14.31
CA TYR A 139 1.32 -9.82 15.20
C TYR A 139 1.88 -10.84 16.17
N ARG A 140 3.09 -10.57 16.65
CA ARG A 140 3.64 -11.27 17.80
C ARG A 140 2.70 -11.12 19.00
N LYS A 141 2.66 -12.13 19.86
CA LYS A 141 1.76 -12.21 21.00
C LYS A 141 1.87 -10.97 21.87
N GLY A 142 0.73 -10.30 22.08
CA GLY A 142 0.64 -9.08 22.87
C GLY A 142 1.15 -7.81 22.18
N LYS A 143 1.60 -7.90 20.92
CA LYS A 143 2.09 -6.76 20.12
C LYS A 143 1.07 -6.21 19.12
N ALA A 144 -0.09 -6.85 19.00
CA ALA A 144 -1.18 -6.34 18.18
C ALA A 144 -1.55 -4.91 18.63
N PRO A 145 -1.65 -3.94 17.70
CA PRO A 145 -2.02 -2.57 18.05
C PRO A 145 -3.38 -2.53 18.75
N LYS A 146 -3.44 -1.93 19.94
CA LYS A 146 -4.71 -1.69 20.63
C LYS A 146 -5.56 -0.74 19.79
N SER A 147 -6.84 -1.04 19.61
CA SER A 147 -7.79 -0.22 18.82
C SER A 147 -7.78 1.26 19.23
N ALA A 148 -7.66 1.55 20.53
CA ALA A 148 -7.56 2.90 21.07
C ALA A 148 -6.33 3.70 20.55
N ALA A 149 -5.21 3.04 20.23
CA ALA A 149 -4.03 3.69 19.67
C ALA A 149 -4.23 4.13 18.20
N ARG A 150 -5.14 3.47 17.46
CA ARG A 150 -5.56 3.91 16.12
C ARG A 150 -6.54 5.09 16.17
N SER A 151 -7.29 5.26 17.28
CA SER A 151 -8.33 6.29 17.41
C SER A 151 -7.82 7.73 17.62
N LYS A 152 -6.54 7.92 17.97
CA LYS A 152 -6.02 9.28 18.24
C LYS A 152 -5.80 10.12 16.99
N GLN A 153 -5.71 9.48 15.82
CA GLN A 153 -5.45 10.17 14.56
C GLN A 153 -6.75 10.24 13.75
N LYS A 154 -7.05 11.42 13.19
CA LYS A 154 -8.23 11.66 12.34
C LYS A 154 -8.01 11.21 10.89
N PHE A 155 -7.18 10.19 10.67
CA PHE A 155 -6.94 9.58 9.38
C PHE A 155 -6.38 8.16 9.49
N GLN A 156 -6.51 7.42 8.39
CA GLN A 156 -5.89 6.12 8.16
C GLN A 156 -5.05 6.18 6.88
N VAL A 157 -3.92 5.46 6.86
CA VAL A 157 -3.08 5.33 5.66
C VAL A 157 -2.78 3.86 5.42
N GLY A 158 -2.74 3.49 4.14
CA GLY A 158 -2.29 2.18 3.69
C GLY A 158 -1.60 2.33 2.34
N ALA A 159 -0.67 1.42 2.05
CA ALA A 159 0.10 1.50 0.83
C ALA A 159 0.53 0.12 0.35
N VAL A 160 0.64 -0.02 -0.97
CA VAL A 160 1.30 -1.15 -1.63
C VAL A 160 2.48 -0.59 -2.40
N LYS A 161 3.65 -1.18 -2.15
CA LYS A 161 4.93 -0.81 -2.77
C LYS A 161 5.61 -2.09 -3.24
N VAL A 162 5.84 -2.25 -4.54
CA VAL A 162 6.42 -3.46 -5.13
C VAL A 162 7.54 -3.04 -6.08
N PRO A 163 8.75 -3.60 -5.96
CA PRO A 163 9.82 -3.29 -6.88
C PRO A 163 9.53 -3.86 -8.27
N LYS A 164 10.09 -3.23 -9.30
CA LYS A 164 10.10 -3.79 -10.65
C LYS A 164 10.58 -5.25 -10.64
N PRO A 165 9.96 -6.16 -11.40
CA PRO A 165 10.43 -7.55 -11.48
C PRO A 165 11.92 -7.65 -11.87
N GLY A 166 12.67 -8.42 -11.07
CA GLY A 166 14.12 -8.59 -11.22
C GLY A 166 14.96 -7.63 -10.38
N GLU A 167 14.38 -6.56 -9.83
CA GLU A 167 15.06 -5.63 -8.95
C GLU A 167 14.93 -6.04 -7.47
N LYS A 168 15.97 -5.76 -6.68
CA LYS A 168 15.98 -6.00 -5.23
C LYS A 168 15.44 -4.83 -4.43
N VAL A 169 15.51 -3.64 -5.00
CA VAL A 169 15.09 -2.38 -4.39
C VAL A 169 14.18 -1.65 -5.36
N SER A 170 13.27 -0.85 -4.82
CA SER A 170 12.36 -0.04 -5.62
C SER A 170 12.87 1.39 -5.71
N GLY A 171 12.80 1.96 -6.90
CA GLY A 171 13.03 3.38 -7.18
C GLY A 171 11.95 4.30 -6.60
N ASP A 172 10.77 3.76 -6.32
CA ASP A 172 9.70 4.48 -5.64
C ASP A 172 10.03 4.72 -4.17
N GLY A 173 9.51 5.80 -3.61
CA GLY A 173 9.70 6.18 -2.22
C GLY A 173 8.49 6.87 -1.63
N TRP A 174 8.24 6.65 -0.33
CA TRP A 174 7.27 7.43 0.41
C TRP A 174 7.60 7.51 1.89
N ASN A 175 7.13 8.55 2.54
CA ASN A 175 7.21 8.69 3.99
C ASN A 175 6.12 9.62 4.54
N LEU A 176 5.91 9.57 5.86
CA LEU A 176 4.92 10.38 6.56
C LEU A 176 5.56 11.13 7.73
N ARG A 177 5.21 12.41 7.91
CA ARG A 177 5.52 13.18 9.12
C ARG A 177 4.25 13.64 9.78
N LEU A 178 4.01 13.18 11.00
CA LEU A 178 2.86 13.61 11.79
C LEU A 178 2.97 15.09 12.17
N SER A 179 1.86 15.83 12.11
CA SER A 179 1.66 17.14 12.72
C SER A 179 0.61 17.01 13.84
N HIS A 180 0.30 18.10 14.55
CA HIS A 180 -0.62 18.05 15.70
C HIS A 180 -2.01 17.51 15.33
N GLU A 181 -2.57 17.97 14.20
CA GLU A 181 -3.92 17.61 13.72
C GLU A 181 -3.91 16.98 12.32
N GLY A 182 -2.78 16.43 11.87
CA GLY A 182 -2.66 15.94 10.49
C GLY A 182 -1.31 15.34 10.18
N ALA A 183 -0.94 15.34 8.90
CA ALA A 183 0.36 14.85 8.48
C ALA A 183 0.80 15.38 7.12
N TYR A 184 2.10 15.31 6.91
CA TYR A 184 2.76 15.48 5.62
C TYR A 184 3.06 14.11 5.06
N LEU A 185 2.66 13.86 3.82
CA LEU A 185 2.96 12.65 3.06
C LEU A 185 3.82 13.04 1.87
N MET A 186 4.96 12.40 1.72
CA MET A 186 5.78 12.47 0.52
C MET A 186 5.62 11.18 -0.28
N ILE A 187 5.51 11.32 -1.60
CA ILE A 187 5.64 10.24 -2.59
C ILE A 187 6.65 10.66 -3.65
N LEU A 188 7.46 9.70 -4.09
CA LEU A 188 8.54 9.89 -5.05
C LEU A 188 8.62 8.67 -5.97
N ASP A 189 9.11 8.93 -7.17
CA ASP A 189 9.52 7.93 -8.15
C ASP A 189 10.88 8.39 -8.70
N GLY A 190 11.93 7.67 -8.31
CA GLY A 190 13.30 7.96 -8.69
C GLY A 190 13.55 7.61 -10.15
N LEU A 191 14.27 8.46 -10.89
CA LEU A 191 14.42 8.26 -12.34
C LEU A 191 15.12 6.93 -12.70
N GLY A 192 14.39 6.08 -13.41
CA GLY A 192 14.82 4.74 -13.82
C GLY A 192 14.35 3.67 -12.83
N HIS A 193 15.16 2.64 -12.61
CA HIS A 193 14.86 1.59 -11.63
C HIS A 193 16.16 1.12 -10.95
N GLY A 194 16.01 0.30 -9.90
CA GLY A 194 17.12 -0.29 -9.17
C GLY A 194 17.84 0.71 -8.26
N GLU A 195 19.12 0.44 -7.97
CA GLU A 195 19.85 1.09 -6.87
C GLU A 195 19.97 2.62 -7.00
N TYR A 196 20.19 3.14 -8.20
CA TYR A 196 20.34 4.60 -8.40
C TYR A 196 19.03 5.38 -8.26
N ALA A 197 17.92 4.79 -8.72
CA ALA A 197 16.59 5.37 -8.52
C ALA A 197 16.24 5.34 -7.02
N HIS A 198 16.51 4.21 -6.38
CA HIS A 198 16.33 4.03 -4.95
C HIS A 198 17.16 5.02 -4.12
N GLU A 199 18.41 5.28 -4.51
CA GLU A 199 19.28 6.26 -3.86
C GLU A 199 18.67 7.67 -3.92
N ALA A 200 18.19 8.10 -5.10
CA ALA A 200 17.55 9.40 -5.28
C ALA A 200 16.32 9.57 -4.36
N ALA A 201 15.44 8.56 -4.34
CA ALA A 201 14.25 8.56 -3.50
C ALA A 201 14.61 8.56 -2.00
N THR A 202 15.60 7.77 -1.60
CA THR A 202 16.05 7.67 -0.20
C THR A 202 16.66 8.98 0.30
N GLN A 203 17.48 9.65 -0.51
CA GLN A 203 18.05 10.95 -0.16
C GLN A 203 16.97 12.03 -0.03
N ALA A 204 15.99 12.05 -0.93
CA ALA A 204 14.85 12.96 -0.87
C ALA A 204 14.01 12.74 0.40
N ILE A 205 13.71 11.48 0.76
CA ILE A 205 13.00 11.13 1.99
C ILE A 205 13.77 11.59 3.23
N LYS A 206 15.10 11.40 3.26
CA LYS A 206 15.93 11.85 4.38
C LYS A 206 15.78 13.35 4.63
N VAL A 207 15.83 14.15 3.56
CA VAL A 207 15.68 15.61 3.63
C VAL A 207 14.26 15.98 4.05
N PHE A 208 13.24 15.33 3.46
CA PHE A 208 11.84 15.49 3.87
C PHE A 208 11.61 15.29 5.36
N LEU A 209 12.20 14.27 5.96
CA LEU A 209 12.08 13.96 7.39
C LEU A 209 12.74 15.01 8.29
N GLN A 210 13.85 15.59 7.85
CA GLN A 210 14.71 16.47 8.66
C GLN A 210 14.40 17.96 8.51
N GLN A 211 13.85 18.38 7.37
CA GLN A 211 13.56 19.79 7.11
C GLN A 211 12.40 20.33 7.99
N PRO A 212 12.29 21.65 8.20
CA PRO A 212 11.14 22.25 8.88
C PRO A 212 9.79 21.85 8.25
N LYS A 213 8.73 21.82 9.06
CA LYS A 213 7.36 21.58 8.57
C LYS A 213 6.81 22.90 8.02
N GLU A 214 6.95 23.11 6.71
CA GLU A 214 6.48 24.30 6.00
C GLU A 214 5.35 23.94 5.02
N SER A 215 5.11 24.76 4.00
CA SER A 215 4.17 24.45 2.94
C SER A 215 4.75 23.36 2.00
N PRO A 216 3.92 22.49 1.38
CA PRO A 216 4.40 21.44 0.48
C PRO A 216 5.32 21.96 -0.63
N SER A 217 5.00 23.09 -1.24
CA SER A 217 5.80 23.72 -2.29
C SER A 217 7.20 24.13 -1.82
N THR A 218 7.33 24.72 -0.62
CA THR A 218 8.65 25.05 -0.04
C THR A 218 9.43 23.79 0.27
N MET A 219 8.79 22.79 0.89
CA MET A 219 9.45 21.53 1.22
C MET A 219 9.93 20.78 -0.02
N LEU A 220 9.19 20.88 -1.13
CA LEU A 220 9.54 20.25 -2.41
C LEU A 220 10.71 20.96 -3.09
N ARG A 221 10.87 22.28 -2.91
CA ARG A 221 12.05 23.02 -3.40
C ARG A 221 13.31 22.63 -2.66
N GLU A 222 13.23 22.43 -1.34
CA GLU A 222 14.36 21.97 -0.55
C GLU A 222 14.81 20.57 -0.99
N VAL A 223 13.85 19.67 -1.20
CA VAL A 223 14.11 18.33 -1.75
C VAL A 223 14.73 18.39 -3.14
N HIS A 224 14.20 19.26 -4.03
CA HIS A 224 14.79 19.49 -5.35
C HIS A 224 16.26 19.92 -5.24
N ALA A 225 16.58 20.86 -4.35
CA ALA A 225 17.95 21.35 -4.16
C ALA A 225 18.88 20.26 -3.61
N SER A 226 18.39 19.43 -2.68
CA SER A 226 19.21 18.43 -2.00
C SER A 226 19.61 17.24 -2.87
N ILE A 227 18.77 16.84 -3.83
CA ILE A 227 19.02 15.65 -4.66
C ILE A 227 19.66 15.93 -6.02
N LYS A 228 20.19 17.15 -6.25
CA LYS A 228 20.82 17.55 -7.52
C LYS A 228 22.00 16.68 -7.98
N LYS A 229 22.60 15.91 -7.07
CA LYS A 229 23.72 15.01 -7.35
C LYS A 229 23.29 13.55 -7.57
N THR A 230 21.98 13.28 -7.62
CA THR A 230 21.42 11.95 -7.86
C THR A 230 20.91 11.85 -9.30
N ARG A 231 20.26 10.74 -9.66
CA ARG A 231 19.49 10.66 -10.92
C ARG A 231 18.30 11.61 -10.98
N GLY A 232 17.89 12.18 -9.84
CA GLY A 232 16.66 12.95 -9.72
C GLY A 232 15.45 12.05 -9.55
N ALA A 233 14.31 12.68 -9.32
CA ALA A 233 13.03 12.00 -9.09
C ALA A 233 11.87 12.87 -9.55
N VAL A 234 10.73 12.26 -9.80
CA VAL A 234 9.43 12.94 -9.77
C VAL A 234 8.82 12.73 -8.39
N GLY A 235 7.91 13.60 -7.96
CA GLY A 235 7.43 13.53 -6.59
C GLY A 235 6.37 14.53 -6.22
N ALA A 236 5.67 14.27 -5.12
CA ALA A 236 4.70 15.19 -4.56
C ALA A 236 4.71 15.16 -3.03
N ILE A 237 4.30 16.28 -2.44
CA ILE A 237 4.03 16.40 -1.01
C ILE A 237 2.56 16.79 -0.84
N ALA A 238 1.87 16.05 0.02
CA ALA A 238 0.51 16.34 0.47
C ALA A 238 0.55 16.66 1.96
N HIS A 239 -0.07 17.76 2.39
CA HIS A 239 -0.23 18.10 3.80
C HIS A 239 -1.70 18.33 4.10
N TRP A 240 -2.28 17.53 4.99
CA TRP A 240 -3.64 17.76 5.47
C TRP A 240 -3.63 18.14 6.95
N ASN A 241 -4.63 18.94 7.33
CA ASN A 241 -4.90 19.33 8.70
C ASN A 241 -6.39 19.18 8.97
N ALA A 242 -6.73 18.41 10.00
CA ALA A 242 -8.09 18.08 10.37
C ALA A 242 -8.82 19.20 11.12
N GLU A 243 -8.09 20.14 11.73
CA GLU A 243 -8.67 21.33 12.38
C GLU A 243 -9.06 22.40 11.35
N SER A 244 -8.17 22.71 10.41
CA SER A 244 -8.48 23.65 9.33
C SER A 244 -9.38 23.04 8.24
N GLY A 245 -9.47 21.71 8.18
CA GLY A 245 -10.22 20.99 7.15
C GLY A 245 -9.63 21.16 5.75
N GLN A 246 -8.32 21.35 5.65
CA GLN A 246 -7.63 21.64 4.39
C GLN A 246 -6.58 20.59 4.05
N LEU A 247 -6.46 20.32 2.75
CA LEU A 247 -5.38 19.58 2.11
C LEU A 247 -4.62 20.54 1.19
N LEU A 248 -3.33 20.69 1.42
CA LEU A 248 -2.39 21.34 0.51
C LEU A 248 -1.63 20.28 -0.28
N PHE A 249 -1.46 20.48 -1.57
CA PHE A 249 -0.74 19.56 -2.45
C PHE A 249 0.19 20.33 -3.39
N CYS A 250 1.43 19.86 -3.52
CA CYS A 250 2.35 20.31 -4.56
C CYS A 250 3.08 19.11 -5.14
N GLY A 251 3.04 18.94 -6.46
CA GLY A 251 3.68 17.85 -7.18
C GLY A 251 4.51 18.33 -8.36
N VAL A 252 5.55 17.57 -8.70
CA VAL A 252 6.44 17.77 -9.85
C VAL A 252 6.58 16.43 -10.58
N GLY A 253 6.34 16.44 -11.88
CA GLY A 253 6.39 15.27 -12.74
C GLY A 253 5.06 14.53 -12.83
N ASN A 254 5.13 13.22 -13.00
CA ASN A 254 4.00 12.35 -13.37
C ASN A 254 3.43 11.52 -12.21
N ILE A 255 3.69 11.90 -10.95
CA ILE A 255 2.93 11.37 -9.82
C ILE A 255 1.45 11.70 -10.01
N SER A 256 0.62 10.67 -9.96
CA SER A 256 -0.82 10.78 -10.08
C SER A 256 -1.43 10.95 -8.70
N GLY A 257 -2.28 11.97 -8.53
CA GLY A 257 -3.06 12.17 -7.33
C GLY A 257 -4.53 12.32 -7.63
N ARG A 258 -5.38 11.69 -6.83
CA ARG A 258 -6.83 11.75 -6.97
C ARG A 258 -7.50 11.87 -5.62
N LEU A 259 -8.36 12.87 -5.48
CA LEU A 259 -9.16 13.15 -4.32
C LEU A 259 -10.60 12.68 -4.55
N PHE A 260 -11.10 11.83 -3.66
CA PHE A 260 -12.47 11.36 -3.61
C PHE A 260 -13.19 12.07 -2.47
N GLN A 261 -14.28 12.73 -2.83
CA GLN A 261 -15.18 13.42 -1.92
C GLN A 261 -16.62 13.01 -2.26
N PRO A 262 -17.60 13.23 -1.38
CA PRO A 262 -19.00 12.95 -1.68
C PRO A 262 -19.43 13.61 -3.00
N GLY A 263 -19.83 12.79 -3.98
CA GLY A 263 -20.32 13.25 -5.27
C GLY A 263 -19.29 13.86 -6.23
N VAL A 264 -18.01 13.97 -5.84
CA VAL A 264 -16.98 14.56 -6.72
C VAL A 264 -15.63 13.87 -6.57
N THR A 265 -15.00 13.63 -7.72
CA THR A 265 -13.62 13.15 -7.84
C THR A 265 -12.79 14.22 -8.52
N LYS A 266 -11.65 14.60 -7.93
CA LYS A 266 -10.74 15.62 -8.48
C LYS A 266 -9.35 15.02 -8.68
N ASN A 267 -8.74 15.28 -9.84
CA ASN A 267 -7.32 14.99 -10.02
C ASN A 267 -6.50 16.14 -9.41
N LEU A 268 -5.41 15.78 -8.73
CA LEU A 268 -4.43 16.72 -8.21
C LEU A 268 -3.42 17.02 -9.33
N LEU A 269 -3.10 18.29 -9.50
CA LEU A 269 -2.23 18.75 -10.58
C LEU A 269 -0.78 18.79 -10.10
N SER A 270 0.11 18.30 -10.96
CA SER A 270 1.56 18.36 -10.78
C SER A 270 2.15 19.23 -11.88
N TYR A 271 3.22 19.97 -11.55
CA TYR A 271 3.97 20.76 -12.50
C TYR A 271 4.88 19.87 -13.35
N ASN A 272 5.10 20.22 -14.61
CA ASN A 272 6.09 19.52 -15.44
C ASN A 272 7.51 19.80 -14.90
N GLY A 273 8.28 18.73 -14.68
CA GLY A 273 9.67 18.83 -14.23
C GLY A 273 10.16 17.57 -13.53
N THR A 274 11.39 17.65 -13.03
CA THR A 274 12.11 16.59 -12.34
C THR A 274 12.93 17.19 -11.20
N LEU A 275 12.68 16.73 -9.97
CA LEU A 275 13.43 17.10 -8.77
C LEU A 275 14.91 16.69 -8.93
N GLY A 276 15.83 17.54 -8.47
CA GLY A 276 17.27 17.36 -8.72
C GLY A 276 17.75 17.80 -10.11
N MET A 277 16.88 17.94 -11.10
CA MET A 277 17.26 18.28 -12.47
C MET A 277 16.72 19.64 -12.90
N ALA A 278 15.42 19.74 -13.18
CA ALA A 278 14.78 20.95 -13.67
C ALA A 278 13.35 21.05 -13.14
N VAL A 279 13.05 22.13 -12.43
CA VAL A 279 11.70 22.46 -11.94
C VAL A 279 11.35 23.88 -12.35
N PRO A 280 10.06 24.21 -12.55
CA PRO A 280 9.66 25.58 -12.81
C PRO A 280 10.11 26.53 -11.70
N THR A 281 10.45 27.77 -12.07
CA THR A 281 10.85 28.80 -11.11
C THR A 281 9.78 29.02 -10.05
N THR A 282 8.50 28.96 -10.45
CA THR A 282 7.34 29.07 -9.57
C THR A 282 6.56 27.76 -9.54
N ILE A 283 6.42 27.21 -8.34
CA ILE A 283 5.48 26.16 -7.98
C ILE A 283 4.70 26.64 -6.76
N HIS A 284 3.39 26.35 -6.73
CA HIS A 284 2.46 26.79 -5.69
C HIS A 284 1.66 25.61 -5.14
N ASP A 285 1.20 25.75 -3.90
CA ASP A 285 0.32 24.77 -3.27
C ASP A 285 -1.10 24.86 -3.84
N HIS A 286 -1.65 23.72 -4.21
CA HIS A 286 -3.06 23.56 -4.54
C HIS A 286 -3.84 23.20 -3.28
N GLN A 287 -4.88 23.97 -2.99
CA GLN A 287 -5.71 23.80 -1.81
C GLN A 287 -7.00 23.04 -2.14
N HIS A 288 -7.32 22.08 -1.28
CA HIS A 288 -8.51 21.25 -1.37
C HIS A 288 -9.14 21.04 0.01
N ASN A 289 -10.42 20.64 0.05
CA ASN A 289 -11.11 20.36 1.31
C ASN A 289 -10.75 18.96 1.84
N TRP A 290 -10.36 18.90 3.11
CA TRP A 290 -10.11 17.67 3.87
C TRP A 290 -11.20 17.49 4.92
N THR A 291 -12.13 16.58 4.65
CA THR A 291 -13.28 16.30 5.51
C THR A 291 -13.25 14.82 5.91
N ALA A 292 -14.01 14.40 6.91
CA ALA A 292 -14.06 13.00 7.35
C ALA A 292 -14.51 11.99 6.27
N GLN A 293 -15.03 12.47 5.13
CA GLN A 293 -15.42 11.63 3.98
C GLN A 293 -14.43 11.71 2.82
N THR A 294 -13.30 12.40 3.02
CA THR A 294 -12.27 12.55 2.00
C THR A 294 -11.35 11.32 1.98
N MET A 295 -11.08 10.80 0.78
CA MET A 295 -10.02 9.84 0.51
C MET A 295 -9.08 10.41 -0.55
N LEU A 296 -7.78 10.33 -0.30
CA LEU A 296 -6.72 10.66 -1.23
C LEU A 296 -6.05 9.36 -1.71
N VAL A 297 -5.91 9.20 -3.02
CA VAL A 297 -5.11 8.15 -3.64
C VAL A 297 -3.96 8.81 -4.39
N LEU A 298 -2.73 8.42 -4.06
CA LEU A 298 -1.51 8.80 -4.79
C LEU A 298 -0.86 7.56 -5.36
N HIS A 299 -0.28 7.64 -6.56
CA HIS A 299 0.52 6.55 -7.10
C HIS A 299 1.63 7.03 -8.05
N SER A 300 2.70 6.24 -8.14
CA SER A 300 3.74 6.37 -9.17
C SER A 300 3.20 5.95 -10.55
N ASP A 301 3.98 6.16 -11.60
CA ASP A 301 3.55 5.83 -12.96
C ASP A 301 3.60 4.33 -13.29
N GLY A 302 4.07 3.50 -12.36
CA GLY A 302 3.92 2.04 -12.36
C GLY A 302 2.46 1.59 -12.43
N LEU A 303 1.51 2.46 -12.08
CA LEU A 303 0.09 2.28 -12.32
C LEU A 303 -0.38 3.12 -13.52
N LYS A 304 -1.32 2.57 -14.29
CA LYS A 304 -2.06 3.33 -15.31
C LYS A 304 -2.69 4.56 -14.66
N SER A 305 -2.53 5.75 -15.25
CA SER A 305 -3.08 7.00 -14.69
C SER A 305 -4.61 7.13 -14.81
N ARG A 306 -5.22 6.39 -15.74
CA ARG A 306 -6.66 6.41 -16.01
C ARG A 306 -7.30 5.08 -15.64
N TRP A 307 -7.83 5.02 -14.42
CA TRP A 307 -8.68 3.93 -13.95
C TRP A 307 -10.02 4.46 -13.48
N ASP A 308 -11.05 3.65 -13.69
CA ASP A 308 -12.43 3.94 -13.36
C ASP A 308 -12.76 3.30 -12.01
N PHE A 309 -12.91 4.15 -10.99
CA PHE A 309 -13.18 3.68 -9.64
C PHE A 309 -14.60 3.12 -9.48
N THR A 310 -15.53 3.43 -10.39
CA THR A 310 -16.93 2.94 -10.33
C THR A 310 -17.02 1.43 -10.57
N LYS A 311 -15.96 0.82 -11.13
CA LYS A 311 -15.80 -0.63 -11.24
C LYS A 311 -15.69 -1.33 -9.88
N TYR A 312 -15.39 -0.57 -8.81
CA TYR A 312 -15.14 -1.08 -7.47
C TYR A 312 -16.20 -0.63 -6.47
N PRO A 313 -17.45 -1.13 -6.55
CA PRO A 313 -18.50 -0.75 -5.61
C PRO A 313 -18.09 -1.10 -4.18
N GLU A 314 -18.41 -0.22 -3.22
CA GLU A 314 -18.12 -0.38 -1.78
C GLU A 314 -16.62 -0.47 -1.40
N LEU A 315 -15.68 -0.40 -2.35
CA LEU A 315 -14.25 -0.51 -2.08
C LEU A 315 -13.78 0.55 -1.05
N THR A 316 -14.39 1.74 -1.06
CA THR A 316 -14.05 2.84 -0.14
C THR A 316 -14.27 2.52 1.34
N ARG A 317 -14.96 1.43 1.67
CA ARG A 317 -15.27 1.01 3.06
C ARG A 317 -14.19 0.13 3.68
N HIS A 318 -13.28 -0.39 2.86
CA HIS A 318 -12.24 -1.34 3.27
C HIS A 318 -11.01 -0.65 3.86
N ASP A 319 -10.08 -1.41 4.45
CA ASP A 319 -8.79 -0.91 4.90
C ASP A 319 -8.04 -0.21 3.76
N PRO A 320 -7.41 0.96 4.00
CA PRO A 320 -6.69 1.67 2.95
C PRO A 320 -5.61 0.82 2.24
N THR A 321 -4.97 -0.14 2.92
CA THR A 321 -4.04 -1.06 2.27
C THR A 321 -4.76 -2.01 1.33
N LEU A 322 -5.96 -2.49 1.68
CA LEU A 322 -6.77 -3.33 0.78
C LEU A 322 -7.18 -2.53 -0.47
N ILE A 323 -7.54 -1.26 -0.31
CA ILE A 323 -7.84 -0.36 -1.43
C ILE A 323 -6.62 -0.21 -2.34
N ALA A 324 -5.44 0.08 -1.75
CA ALA A 324 -4.18 0.17 -2.49
C ALA A 324 -3.86 -1.13 -3.25
N ALA A 325 -4.09 -2.29 -2.62
CA ALA A 325 -3.88 -3.61 -3.21
C ALA A 325 -4.80 -3.91 -4.39
N VAL A 326 -6.09 -3.56 -4.30
CA VAL A 326 -7.03 -3.70 -5.43
C VAL A 326 -6.59 -2.81 -6.61
N LEU A 327 -6.20 -1.56 -6.32
CA LEU A 327 -5.75 -0.64 -7.36
C LEU A 327 -4.44 -1.12 -8.02
N TYR A 328 -3.48 -1.61 -7.23
CA TYR A 328 -2.24 -2.22 -7.73
C TYR A 328 -2.54 -3.40 -8.66
N LYS A 329 -3.30 -4.40 -8.18
CA LYS A 329 -3.60 -5.63 -8.91
C LYS A 329 -4.19 -5.38 -10.29
N ASP A 330 -5.13 -4.45 -10.39
CA ASP A 330 -5.88 -4.22 -11.65
C ASP A 330 -5.22 -3.22 -12.60
N ASN A 331 -4.34 -2.36 -12.08
CA ASN A 331 -3.86 -1.20 -12.83
C ASN A 331 -2.34 -1.10 -12.93
N THR A 332 -1.57 -2.03 -12.36
CA THR A 332 -0.12 -2.10 -12.54
C THR A 332 0.24 -2.30 -14.02
N ARG A 333 1.39 -1.74 -14.40
CA ARG A 333 2.01 -1.89 -15.72
C ARG A 333 3.05 -3.02 -15.76
N THR A 334 3.30 -3.70 -14.64
CA THR A 334 4.21 -4.85 -14.40
C THR A 334 5.68 -4.70 -14.81
N LEU A 335 6.02 -3.70 -15.62
CA LEU A 335 7.38 -3.44 -16.13
C LEU A 335 8.14 -2.37 -15.34
N ASP A 336 7.55 -1.88 -14.26
CA ASP A 336 8.10 -0.77 -13.48
C ASP A 336 7.89 -0.95 -11.97
N ASP A 337 8.60 -0.15 -11.20
CA ASP A 337 8.32 0.05 -9.78
C ASP A 337 6.87 0.50 -9.59
N SER A 338 6.19 0.00 -8.56
CA SER A 338 4.78 0.33 -8.31
C SER A 338 4.56 0.74 -6.87
N LEU A 339 4.06 1.96 -6.67
CA LEU A 339 3.67 2.48 -5.38
C LEU A 339 2.27 3.08 -5.46
N VAL A 340 1.40 2.62 -4.57
CA VAL A 340 0.04 3.12 -4.37
C VAL A 340 -0.13 3.45 -2.91
N ILE A 341 -0.60 4.67 -2.60
CA ILE A 341 -0.87 5.13 -1.25
C ILE A 341 -2.32 5.59 -1.19
N VAL A 342 -3.04 5.14 -0.17
CA VAL A 342 -4.41 5.54 0.13
C VAL A 342 -4.43 6.16 1.51
N VAL A 343 -4.89 7.41 1.59
CA VAL A 343 -5.14 8.13 2.84
C VAL A 343 -6.65 8.36 2.93
N ARG A 344 -7.26 7.97 4.05
CA ARG A 344 -8.68 8.23 4.32
C ARG A 344 -8.81 9.04 5.60
N ALA A 345 -9.51 10.16 5.54
CA ALA A 345 -9.87 10.92 6.72
C ALA A 345 -10.80 10.07 7.62
N THR A 346 -10.69 10.24 8.93
CA THR A 346 -11.62 9.64 9.89
C THR A 346 -12.22 10.71 10.78
N VAL A 347 -13.38 10.39 11.36
CA VAL A 347 -14.09 11.26 12.31
C VAL A 347 -13.29 11.39 13.60
#